data_AF-A0A1U7HF51-F1
#
_entry.id   AF-A0A1U7HF51-F1
#
_cell.length_a   1.000
_cell.length_b   1.000
_cell.length_c   1.000
_cell.angle_alpha   90.00
_cell.angle_beta   90.00
_cell.angle_gamma   90.00
#
_symmetry.space_group_name_H-M   'P 1'
#
loop_
_entity.id
_entity.type
_entity.pdbx_description
1 polymer ?
#
loop_
_entity_poly.entity_id
_entity_poly.type
_entity_poly.pdbx_seq_one_letter_code
_entity_poly.pdbx_strand_id
1 'polypeptide(L)'
;MKLDQQLQILIEEASEQGVPAWAMEKAVIPILKAFASQLQHLEYYILQSRDRDWIVTTLSNVEKPQQEKRVIYAFSSPEDAANSQENSNLEIAIASVPVTHLLFQLFALDGVESIIFLEIPGNLEKGVEIFRASLQNSIHKQLKSLSPSTPSKSTNIPSNLA
;
A
#
# COMPACT_ATOMS: atom_id res chain seq x y z
N MET A 1 15.32 10.89 -3.00
CA MET A 1 14.72 11.43 -1.74
C MET A 1 14.96 10.46 -0.58
N LYS A 2 15.06 10.89 0.70
CA LYS A 2 15.14 9.96 1.85
C LYS A 2 13.76 9.49 2.30
N LEU A 3 13.65 8.30 2.92
CA LEU A 3 12.39 7.74 3.40
C LEU A 3 11.60 8.72 4.30
N ASP A 4 12.26 9.30 5.30
CA ASP A 4 11.60 10.23 6.23
C ASP A 4 11.08 11.51 5.54
N GLN A 5 11.71 11.95 4.44
CA GLN A 5 11.21 13.07 3.64
C GLN A 5 9.94 12.69 2.89
N GLN A 6 9.85 11.47 2.36
CA GLN A 6 8.63 11.01 1.69
C GLN A 6 7.46 10.92 2.67
N LEU A 7 7.73 10.45 3.89
CA LEU A 7 6.73 10.35 4.96
C LEU A 7 6.24 11.74 5.38
N GLN A 8 7.13 12.73 5.45
CA GLN A 8 6.76 14.10 5.77
C GLN A 8 5.85 14.73 4.70
N ILE A 9 6.19 14.56 3.42
CA ILE A 9 5.34 14.99 2.29
C ILE A 9 3.95 14.36 2.41
N LEU A 10 3.88 13.06 2.70
CA LEU A 10 2.61 12.35 2.83
C LEU A 10 1.75 12.88 4.00
N ILE A 11 2.36 13.30 5.11
CA ILE A 11 1.63 13.94 6.22
C ILE A 11 1.04 15.27 5.77
N GLU A 12 1.81 16.08 5.05
CA GLU A 12 1.39 17.38 4.53
C GLU A 12 0.22 17.23 3.55
N GLU A 13 0.35 16.35 2.55
CA GLU A 13 -0.71 16.07 1.56
C GLU A 13 -1.98 15.53 2.23
N ALA A 14 -1.86 14.60 3.18
CA ALA A 14 -3.01 14.03 3.88
C ALA A 14 -3.75 15.09 4.72
N SER A 15 -3.01 16.05 5.31
CA SER A 15 -3.60 17.16 6.05
C SER A 15 -4.45 18.07 5.14
N GLU A 16 -4.01 18.31 3.91
CA GLU A 16 -4.79 19.08 2.91
C GLU A 16 -6.11 18.38 2.54
N GLN A 17 -6.14 17.04 2.64
CA GLN A 17 -7.32 16.22 2.42
C GLN A 17 -8.19 16.04 3.69
N GLY A 18 -7.89 16.75 4.77
CA GLY A 18 -8.64 16.71 6.01
C GLY A 18 -8.39 15.49 6.90
N VAL A 19 -7.34 14.70 6.61
CA VAL A 19 -6.92 13.60 7.48
C VAL A 19 -6.26 14.18 8.74
N PRO A 20 -6.67 13.78 9.95
CA PRO A 20 -6.04 14.29 11.17
C PRO A 20 -4.55 13.93 11.25
N ALA A 21 -3.69 14.91 11.52
CA ALA A 21 -2.25 14.72 11.63
C ALA A 21 -1.87 13.59 12.62
N TRP A 22 -2.57 13.48 13.75
CA TRP A 22 -2.32 12.43 14.73
C TRP A 22 -2.55 11.02 14.17
N ALA A 23 -3.51 10.84 13.26
CA ALA A 23 -3.80 9.55 12.65
C ALA A 23 -2.66 9.17 11.69
N MET A 24 -2.14 10.13 10.93
CA MET A 24 -0.97 9.93 10.09
C MET A 24 0.26 9.59 10.94
N GLU A 25 0.65 10.48 11.84
CA GLU A 25 1.88 10.37 12.63
C GLU A 25 1.93 9.12 13.52
N LYS A 26 0.80 8.78 14.17
CA LYS A 26 0.78 7.71 15.18
C LYS A 26 0.33 6.36 14.62
N ALA A 27 -0.44 6.36 13.53
CA ALA A 27 -1.03 5.12 13.01
C ALA A 27 -0.55 4.72 11.62
N VAL A 28 -0.51 5.64 10.66
CA VAL A 28 -0.18 5.32 9.28
C VAL A 28 1.33 5.25 9.08
N ILE A 29 2.05 6.32 9.44
CA ILE A 29 3.47 6.50 9.16
C ILE A 29 4.36 5.39 9.77
N PRO A 30 4.17 4.97 11.04
CA PRO A 30 4.97 3.87 11.60
C PRO A 30 4.78 2.56 10.82
N ILE A 31 3.56 2.30 10.34
CA ILE A 31 3.25 1.10 9.56
C ILE A 31 3.87 1.20 8.17
N LEU A 32 3.70 2.33 7.47
CA LEU A 32 4.34 2.54 6.16
C LEU A 32 5.86 2.41 6.25
N LYS A 33 6.49 2.93 7.31
CA LYS A 33 7.93 2.79 7.55
C LYS A 33 8.34 1.32 7.74
N ALA A 34 7.55 0.54 8.47
CA ALA A 34 7.81 -0.90 8.67
C ALA A 34 7.68 -1.70 7.36
N PHE A 35 6.67 -1.41 6.53
CA PHE A 35 6.53 -2.04 5.22
C PHE A 35 7.62 -1.60 4.23
N ALA A 36 7.94 -0.31 4.17
CA ALA A 36 9.01 0.20 3.32
C ALA A 36 10.38 -0.39 3.69
N SER A 37 10.62 -0.71 4.97
CA SER A 37 11.88 -1.33 5.41
C SER A 37 12.10 -2.76 4.90
N GLN A 38 11.07 -3.40 4.34
CA GLN A 38 11.16 -4.72 3.70
C GLN A 38 11.62 -4.63 2.24
N LEU A 39 11.66 -3.42 1.68
CA LEU A 39 11.92 -3.12 0.28
C LEU A 39 13.30 -2.45 0.14
N GLN A 40 13.97 -2.64 -0.99
CA GLN A 40 15.35 -2.16 -1.17
C GLN A 40 15.41 -0.74 -1.75
N HIS A 41 14.37 -0.34 -2.50
CA HIS A 41 14.31 0.95 -3.17
C HIS A 41 13.33 1.92 -2.50
N LEU A 42 13.65 3.20 -2.61
CA LEU A 42 12.80 4.30 -2.12
C LEU A 42 11.85 4.81 -3.20
N GLU A 43 12.09 4.47 -4.46
CA GLU A 43 11.28 4.87 -5.60
C GLU A 43 11.13 3.65 -6.51
N TYR A 44 9.94 3.48 -7.07
CA TYR A 44 9.66 2.46 -8.06
C TYR A 44 8.93 3.08 -9.24
N TYR A 45 9.03 2.40 -10.36
CA TYR A 45 8.34 2.74 -11.58
C TYR A 45 7.08 1.90 -11.70
N ILE A 46 5.96 2.54 -11.99
CA ILE A 46 4.69 1.86 -12.25
C ILE A 46 4.17 2.26 -13.62
N LEU A 47 3.35 1.38 -14.18
CA LEU A 47 2.63 1.65 -15.41
C LEU A 47 1.33 2.39 -15.10
N GLN A 48 1.03 3.41 -15.90
CA GLN A 48 -0.19 4.20 -15.78
C GLN A 48 -0.87 4.40 -17.14
N SER A 49 -2.20 4.46 -17.13
CA SER A 49 -2.97 4.90 -18.29
C SER A 49 -2.79 6.42 -18.53
N ARG A 50 -3.31 6.92 -19.65
CA ARG A 50 -3.40 8.37 -19.91
C ARG A 50 -4.12 9.16 -18.81
N ASP A 51 -5.11 8.54 -18.16
CA ASP A 51 -5.87 9.15 -17.07
C ASP A 51 -5.13 9.09 -15.72
N ARG A 52 -3.88 8.59 -15.72
CA ARG A 52 -3.01 8.36 -14.56
C ARG A 52 -3.48 7.26 -13.61
N ASP A 53 -4.42 6.44 -14.05
CA ASP A 53 -4.81 5.23 -13.33
C ASP A 53 -3.72 4.17 -13.46
N TRP A 54 -3.46 3.44 -12.38
CA TRP A 54 -2.44 2.40 -12.38
C TRP A 54 -2.90 1.19 -13.19
N ILE A 55 -1.99 0.64 -13.98
CA ILE A 55 -2.28 -0.58 -14.73
C ILE A 55 -2.33 -1.75 -13.75
N VAL A 56 -3.50 -2.40 -13.70
CA VAL A 56 -3.77 -3.57 -12.86
C VAL A 56 -3.69 -4.82 -13.72
N THR A 57 -2.86 -5.77 -13.30
CA THR A 57 -2.70 -7.07 -13.96
C THR A 57 -3.50 -8.14 -13.21
N THR A 58 -4.36 -8.86 -13.93
CA THR A 58 -5.04 -10.04 -13.37
C THR A 58 -4.16 -11.26 -13.57
N LEU A 59 -3.70 -11.85 -12.46
CA LEU A 59 -3.00 -13.12 -12.42
C LEU A 59 -4.02 -14.24 -12.21
N SER A 60 -4.13 -15.16 -13.17
CA SER A 60 -4.96 -16.36 -13.07
C SER A 60 -4.08 -17.59 -12.88
N ASN A 61 -4.42 -18.46 -11.93
CA ASN A 61 -3.76 -19.75 -11.81
C ASN A 61 -4.24 -20.69 -12.94
N VAL A 62 -3.30 -21.24 -13.72
CA VAL A 62 -3.60 -22.18 -14.81
C VAL A 62 -4.36 -23.42 -14.31
N GLU A 63 -4.05 -23.90 -13.10
CA GLU A 63 -4.70 -25.07 -12.50
C GLU A 63 -6.03 -24.72 -11.83
N LYS A 64 -6.23 -23.45 -11.44
CA LYS A 64 -7.44 -22.96 -10.78
C LYS A 64 -7.84 -21.60 -11.37
N PRO A 65 -8.43 -21.57 -12.58
CA PRO A 65 -8.73 -20.33 -13.29
C PRO A 65 -9.69 -19.42 -12.52
N GLN A 66 -10.50 -19.97 -11.61
CA GLN A 66 -11.40 -19.19 -10.75
C GLN A 66 -10.69 -18.44 -9.62
N GLN A 67 -9.40 -18.70 -9.39
CA GLN A 67 -8.56 -17.95 -8.45
C GLN A 67 -7.78 -16.90 -9.25
N GLU A 68 -8.44 -15.76 -9.44
CA GLU A 68 -7.83 -14.55 -9.98
C GLU A 68 -7.30 -13.67 -8.84
N LYS A 69 -6.17 -13.01 -9.09
CA LYS A 69 -5.58 -12.01 -8.20
C LYS A 69 -5.21 -10.78 -9.03
N ARG A 70 -5.71 -9.61 -8.67
CA ARG A 70 -5.44 -8.33 -9.31
C ARG A 70 -4.28 -7.66 -8.59
N VAL A 71 -3.17 -7.50 -9.31
CA VAL A 71 -1.92 -6.97 -8.77
C VAL A 71 -1.46 -5.77 -9.56
N ILE A 72 -0.56 -5.01 -8.95
CA ILE A 72 0.17 -3.94 -9.63
C ILE A 72 1.66 -4.26 -9.54
N TYR A 73 2.39 -4.08 -10.63
CA TYR A 73 3.83 -4.24 -10.65
C TYR A 73 4.53 -2.92 -10.40
N ALA A 74 5.46 -2.92 -9.46
CA ALA A 74 6.35 -1.81 -9.15
C ALA A 74 7.78 -2.22 -9.47
N PHE A 75 8.36 -1.62 -10.51
CA PHE A 75 9.67 -1.97 -11.05
C PHE A 75 10.75 -1.11 -10.41
N SER A 76 11.91 -1.70 -10.09
CA SER A 76 13.08 -0.93 -9.63
C SER A 76 13.81 -0.19 -10.77
N SER A 77 13.55 -0.57 -12.03
CA SER A 77 14.12 0.03 -13.23
C SER A 77 13.04 0.54 -14.19
N PRO A 78 13.22 1.74 -14.80
CA PRO A 78 12.31 2.21 -15.83
C PRO A 78 12.40 1.37 -17.11
N GLU A 79 13.55 0.73 -17.37
CA GLU A 79 13.73 -0.16 -18.52
C GLU A 79 12.88 -1.42 -18.37
N ASP A 80 12.84 -2.01 -17.17
CA ASP A 80 11.99 -3.17 -16.89
C ASP A 80 10.50 -2.83 -17.01
N ALA A 81 10.11 -1.64 -16.54
CA ALA A 81 8.75 -1.14 -16.72
C ALA A 81 8.41 -0.99 -18.21
N ALA A 82 9.30 -0.43 -19.02
CA ALA A 82 9.10 -0.28 -20.46
C ALA A 82 9.00 -1.65 -21.18
N ASN A 83 9.91 -2.58 -20.87
CA ASN A 83 9.94 -3.90 -21.50
C ASN A 83 8.73 -4.75 -21.13
N SER A 84 8.13 -4.54 -19.95
CA SER A 84 6.88 -5.22 -19.57
C SER A 84 5.67 -4.85 -20.45
N GLN A 85 5.78 -3.80 -21.27
CA GLN A 85 4.72 -3.31 -22.16
C GLN A 85 4.73 -3.93 -23.56
N GLU A 86 5.66 -4.83 -23.90
CA GLU A 86 5.96 -5.28 -25.28
C GLU A 86 4.74 -5.79 -26.10
N ASN A 87 3.58 -6.05 -25.47
CA ASN A 87 2.38 -6.53 -26.14
C ASN A 87 1.11 -5.69 -25.91
N SER A 88 1.22 -4.46 -25.40
CA SER A 88 0.03 -3.62 -25.12
C SER A 88 -0.19 -2.56 -26.21
N ASN A 89 -1.37 -2.57 -26.85
CA ASN A 89 -1.82 -1.49 -27.75
C ASN A 89 -2.32 -0.26 -26.98
N LEU A 90 -2.09 -0.22 -25.67
CA LEU A 90 -2.52 0.85 -24.78
C LEU A 90 -1.45 1.92 -24.76
N GLU A 91 -1.88 3.17 -24.73
CA GLU A 91 -0.96 4.27 -24.44
C GLU A 91 -0.69 4.30 -22.93
N ILE A 92 0.45 3.74 -22.56
CA ILE A 92 0.89 3.58 -21.18
C ILE A 92 2.04 4.57 -20.92
N ALA A 93 1.96 5.27 -19.79
CA ALA A 93 3.05 6.08 -19.25
C ALA A 93 3.78 5.33 -18.12
N ILE A 94 5.06 5.64 -17.93
CA ILE A 94 5.86 5.14 -16.80
C ILE A 94 6.00 6.28 -15.79
N ALA A 95 5.53 6.06 -14.57
CA ALA A 95 5.61 7.03 -13.49
C ALA A 95 6.59 6.55 -12.41
N SER A 96 7.52 7.41 -12.02
CA SER A 96 8.34 7.22 -10.82
C SER A 96 7.53 7.62 -9.60
N VAL A 97 7.35 6.72 -8.64
CA VAL A 97 6.53 6.93 -7.45
C VAL A 97 7.32 6.56 -6.19
N PRO A 98 7.32 7.43 -5.16
CA PRO A 98 7.91 7.11 -3.87
C PRO A 98 7.28 5.87 -3.23
N VAL A 99 8.10 5.01 -2.61
CA VAL A 99 7.63 3.75 -1.99
C VAL A 99 6.54 3.97 -0.94
N THR A 100 6.64 5.06 -0.18
CA THR A 100 5.63 5.41 0.84
C THR A 100 4.28 5.78 0.22
N HIS A 101 4.28 6.42 -0.95
CA HIS A 101 3.05 6.78 -1.67
C HIS A 101 2.43 5.54 -2.30
N LEU A 102 3.25 4.63 -2.85
CA LEU A 102 2.79 3.33 -3.34
C LEU A 102 2.05 2.54 -2.26
N LEU A 103 2.67 2.42 -1.09
CA LEU A 103 2.07 1.74 0.05
C LEU A 103 0.79 2.46 0.52
N PHE A 104 0.81 3.78 0.67
CA PHE A 104 -0.37 4.54 1.10
C PHE A 104 -1.54 4.44 0.12
N GLN A 105 -1.28 4.48 -1.18
CA GLN A 105 -2.32 4.34 -2.20
C GLN A 105 -2.85 2.91 -2.26
N LEU A 106 -2.00 1.88 -2.11
CA LEU A 106 -2.45 0.49 -2.01
C LEU A 106 -3.50 0.30 -0.91
N PHE A 107 -3.34 0.98 0.24
CA PHE A 107 -4.33 0.95 1.31
C PHE A 107 -5.73 1.41 0.85
N ALA A 108 -5.79 2.39 -0.06
CA ALA A 108 -7.02 3.03 -0.54
C ALA A 108 -7.59 2.38 -1.82
N LEU A 109 -6.79 1.70 -2.63
CA LEU A 109 -7.21 1.14 -3.92
C LEU A 109 -8.20 -0.02 -3.76
N ASP A 110 -9.42 0.14 -4.26
CA ASP A 110 -10.40 -0.94 -4.30
C ASP A 110 -10.18 -1.89 -5.48
N GLY A 111 -10.42 -3.19 -5.24
CA GLY A 111 -10.29 -4.23 -6.27
C GLY A 111 -8.84 -4.57 -6.66
N VAL A 112 -7.85 -4.16 -5.86
CA VAL A 112 -6.45 -4.58 -5.99
C VAL A 112 -6.05 -5.32 -4.72
N GLU A 113 -5.51 -6.54 -4.86
CA GLU A 113 -5.11 -7.35 -3.72
C GLU A 113 -3.70 -7.02 -3.23
N SER A 114 -2.78 -6.63 -4.13
CA SER A 114 -1.37 -6.41 -3.77
C SER A 114 -0.58 -5.58 -4.79
N ILE A 115 0.59 -5.10 -4.35
CA ILE A 115 1.67 -4.64 -5.22
C ILE A 115 2.82 -5.65 -5.14
N ILE A 116 3.37 -6.01 -6.30
CA ILE A 116 4.58 -6.83 -6.42
C ILE A 116 5.74 -5.90 -6.75
N PHE A 117 6.67 -5.76 -5.79
CA PHE A 117 7.88 -4.95 -5.94
C PHE A 117 9.00 -5.81 -6.53
N LEU A 118 9.47 -5.46 -7.72
CA LEU A 118 10.53 -6.14 -8.45
C LEU A 118 11.87 -5.47 -8.12
N GLU A 119 12.54 -6.02 -7.11
CA GLU A 119 13.69 -5.42 -6.44
C GLU A 119 15.00 -5.48 -7.24
N ILE A 120 15.11 -6.39 -8.21
CA ILE A 120 16.36 -6.64 -8.94
C ILE A 120 16.15 -6.30 -10.42
N PRO A 121 16.82 -5.27 -10.95
CA PRO A 121 16.73 -4.94 -12.37
C PRO A 121 17.03 -6.13 -13.27
N GLY A 122 16.21 -6.33 -14.30
CA GLY A 122 16.31 -7.45 -15.23
C GLY A 122 15.81 -8.81 -14.70
N ASN A 123 15.30 -8.87 -13.46
CA ASN A 123 14.69 -10.07 -12.90
C ASN A 123 13.22 -9.83 -12.52
N LEU A 124 12.31 -10.20 -13.42
CA LEU A 124 10.87 -10.03 -13.24
C LEU A 124 10.19 -11.22 -12.54
N GLU A 125 10.93 -12.29 -12.23
CA GLU A 125 10.40 -13.51 -11.61
C GLU A 125 10.38 -13.43 -10.07
N LYS A 126 11.25 -12.61 -9.49
CA LYS A 126 11.38 -12.46 -8.03
C LYS A 126 10.93 -11.08 -7.61
N GLY A 127 9.83 -11.04 -6.86
CA GLY A 127 9.33 -9.82 -6.24
C GLY A 127 8.95 -10.01 -4.78
N VAL A 128 8.96 -8.90 -4.05
CA VAL A 128 8.38 -8.81 -2.71
C VAL A 128 6.91 -8.39 -2.89
N GLU A 129 5.98 -9.24 -2.50
CA GLU A 129 4.56 -8.95 -2.61
C GLU A 129 4.01 -8.37 -1.30
N ILE A 130 3.46 -7.16 -1.38
CA ILE A 130 2.77 -6.51 -0.25
C ILE A 130 1.27 -6.55 -0.51
N PHE A 131 0.55 -7.25 0.35
CA PHE A 131 -0.90 -7.35 0.29
C PHE A 131 -1.59 -6.13 0.91
N ARG A 132 -2.60 -5.61 0.21
CA ARG A 132 -3.47 -4.53 0.69
C ARG A 132 -4.08 -4.86 2.05
N ALA A 133 -4.62 -6.08 2.19
CA ALA A 133 -5.25 -6.53 3.42
C ALA A 133 -4.27 -6.49 4.62
N SER A 134 -3.01 -6.86 4.42
CA SER A 134 -1.98 -6.81 5.47
C SER A 134 -1.72 -5.37 5.93
N LEU A 135 -1.67 -4.44 4.99
CA LEU A 135 -1.48 -3.02 5.28
C LEU A 135 -2.70 -2.43 6.00
N GLN A 136 -3.90 -2.69 5.50
CA GLN A 136 -5.17 -2.26 6.10
C GLN A 136 -5.33 -2.79 7.53
N ASN A 137 -5.08 -4.08 7.74
CA ASN A 137 -5.17 -4.69 9.06
C ASN A 137 -4.17 -4.08 10.05
N SER A 138 -2.95 -3.79 9.60
CA SER A 138 -1.90 -3.19 10.43
C SER A 138 -2.25 -1.76 10.85
N ILE A 139 -2.70 -0.93 9.90
CA ILE A 139 -3.16 0.44 10.18
C ILE A 139 -4.39 0.43 11.08
N HIS A 140 -5.38 -0.41 10.80
CA HIS A 140 -6.60 -0.52 11.60
C HIS A 140 -6.32 -0.96 13.04
N LYS A 141 -5.43 -1.94 13.22
CA LYS A 141 -5.00 -2.39 14.55
C LYS A 141 -4.33 -1.27 15.33
N GLN A 142 -3.49 -0.48 14.66
CA GLN A 142 -2.81 0.66 15.27
C GLN A 142 -3.78 1.81 15.61
N LEU A 143 -4.75 2.12 14.75
CA LEU A 143 -5.79 3.12 15.06
C LEU A 143 -6.64 2.70 16.27
N LYS A 144 -6.98 1.41 16.37
CA LYS A 144 -7.73 0.86 17.51
C LYS A 144 -6.95 0.95 18.82
N SER A 145 -5.64 0.70 18.81
CA SER A 145 -4.82 0.79 20.03
C SER A 145 -4.63 2.23 20.52
N LEU A 146 -4.75 3.21 19.61
CA LEU A 146 -4.66 4.64 19.92
C LEU A 146 -6.00 5.26 20.34
N SER A 147 -7.12 4.60 20.00
CA SER A 147 -8.43 5.02 20.49
C SER A 147 -8.50 4.79 21.99
N PRO A 148 -8.90 5.78 22.80
CA PRO A 148 -9.05 5.57 24.24
C PRO A 148 -10.03 4.42 24.43
N SER A 149 -9.57 3.34 25.08
CA SER A 149 -10.44 2.26 25.51
C SER A 149 -11.61 2.90 26.26
N THR A 150 -12.82 2.74 25.73
CA THR A 150 -14.02 3.06 26.50
C THR A 150 -13.89 2.22 27.77
N PRO A 151 -13.83 2.82 28.98
CA PRO A 151 -13.88 2.01 30.19
C PRO A 151 -15.21 1.29 30.11
N SER A 152 -15.17 -0.04 29.95
CA SER A 152 -16.30 -0.90 30.20
C SER A 152 -16.81 -0.49 31.58
N LYS A 153 -17.99 0.12 31.64
CA LYS A 153 -18.68 0.37 32.90
C LYS A 153 -18.89 -0.99 33.54
N SER A 154 -17.96 -1.39 34.41
CA SER A 154 -18.21 -2.42 35.40
C SER A 154 -19.30 -1.87 36.30
N THR A 155 -20.54 -2.13 35.90
CA THR A 155 -21.68 -1.95 36.79
C THR A 155 -21.58 -3.09 37.79
N ASN A 156 -20.70 -2.94 38.78
CA ASN A 156 -20.76 -3.69 40.02
C ASN A 156 -22.04 -3.22 40.73
N ILE A 157 -23.17 -3.82 40.38
CA ILE A 157 -24.34 -3.82 41.25
C ILE A 157 -24.09 -4.98 42.22
N PRO A 158 -23.74 -4.73 43.49
CA PRO A 158 -23.76 -5.80 44.47
C PRO A 158 -25.19 -6.31 44.62
N SER A 159 -25.37 -7.61 44.46
CA SER A 159 -26.60 -8.35 44.71
C SER A 159 -26.94 -8.29 46.20
N ASN A 160 -27.55 -7.21 46.65
CA ASN A 160 -28.32 -7.21 47.89
C ASN A 160 -29.43 -6.16 47.78
N LEU A 161 -30.68 -6.65 47.71
CA LEU A 161 -31.93 -6.10 48.22
C LEU A 161 -33.07 -6.70 47.36
N ALA A 162 -33.39 -7.96 47.67
CA ALA A 162 -34.73 -8.53 47.51
C ALA A 162 -35.56 -8.17 48.75
#